data_AF-A0A2P2L3R2-F1
#
_entry.id   AF-A0A2P2L3R2-F1
#
_cell.length_a   1.000
_cell.length_b   1.000
_cell.length_c   1.000
_cell.angle_alpha   90.00
_cell.angle_beta   90.00
_cell.angle_gamma   90.00
#
_symmetry.space_group_name_H-M   'P 1'
#
loop_
_entity.id
_entity.type
_entity.pdbx_description
1 polymer ?
#
loop_
_entity_poly.entity_id
_entity_poly.type
_entity_poly.pdbx_seq_one_letter_code
_entity_poly.pdbx_strand_id
1 'polypeptide(L)'
;MNNNPVTALLPRSPSPFDVIFKMGAYKVFSEVSPLIQFVNFTCNQALLEALVDASRIHIIDFDIGFGVQWASFMQELPRNGCAPALKITAFASPTTPHPVELSLMRENLTQFANEIGISFELDVVNFDLLEQNCYSLPFFHPNENEAVAVNIPIWSCSNQLSALPSLLRFLKQLSPKIVVSLDRGSDRSDLPFPQHVLHALQSYIYLLESLDAVNVAADTVNKIERFLLQPKIESTVLGRLRAPDKMPNWKTIFASAGFLPITFSNFTETQADCVVKRTPVKGFHVEKRQALLVLCWQRHELISASAWRC
;
A
#
# COMPACT_ATOMS: atom_id res chain seq x y z
N MET A 1 -2.85 12.76 42.79
CA MET A 1 -2.46 13.18 41.42
C MET A 1 -1.00 12.84 41.24
N ASN A 2 -0.68 11.69 40.64
CA ASN A 2 0.71 11.36 40.26
C ASN A 2 0.81 11.52 38.74
N ASN A 3 1.26 12.69 38.30
CA ASN A 3 1.67 12.92 36.93
C ASN A 3 3.09 12.35 36.76
N ASN A 4 3.18 11.06 36.47
CA ASN A 4 4.38 10.55 35.82
C ASN A 4 4.33 11.04 34.37
N PRO A 5 5.35 11.76 33.87
CA PRO A 5 5.43 12.01 32.45
C PRO A 5 5.64 10.65 31.79
N VAL A 6 4.69 10.22 30.96
CA VAL A 6 4.90 9.08 30.08
C VAL A 6 6.02 9.50 29.14
N THR A 7 7.24 9.08 29.44
CA THR A 7 8.38 9.22 28.53
C THR A 7 7.94 8.55 27.24
N ALA A 8 7.69 9.34 26.19
CA ALA A 8 7.30 8.80 24.90
C ALA A 8 8.40 7.81 24.48
N LEU A 9 8.07 6.52 24.44
CA LEU A 9 8.96 5.49 23.94
C LEU A 9 9.25 5.85 22.47
N LEU A 10 10.43 6.41 22.22
CA LEU A 10 10.90 6.64 20.87
C LEU A 10 11.01 5.26 20.20
N PRO A 11 10.40 5.06 19.02
CA PRO A 11 10.56 3.81 18.28
C PRO A 11 12.06 3.54 18.09
N ARG A 12 12.50 2.29 18.33
CA ARG A 12 13.86 1.88 18.03
C ARG A 12 14.13 2.15 16.54
N SER A 13 15.22 2.82 16.22
CA SER A 13 15.64 2.98 14.83
C SER A 13 15.97 1.60 14.24
N PRO A 14 15.41 1.24 13.07
CA PRO A 14 15.70 -0.03 12.44
C PRO A 14 17.18 -0.09 12.06
N SER A 15 17.83 -1.19 12.39
CA SER A 15 19.21 -1.48 11.95
C SER A 15 19.21 -2.02 10.51
N PRO A 16 20.36 -2.01 9.81
CA PRO A 16 20.49 -2.68 8.52
C PRO A 16 20.08 -4.16 8.54
N PHE A 17 20.33 -4.87 9.65
CA PHE A 17 19.91 -6.25 9.82
C PHE A 17 18.38 -6.40 9.89
N ASP A 18 17.70 -5.44 10.52
CA ASP A 18 16.23 -5.44 10.59
C ASP A 18 15.61 -5.35 9.17
N VAL A 19 16.27 -4.64 8.24
CA VAL A 19 15.86 -4.60 6.82
C VAL A 19 15.96 -5.99 6.17
N ILE A 20 17.07 -6.70 6.37
CA ILE A 20 17.28 -8.05 5.81
C ILE A 20 16.23 -9.02 6.38
N PHE A 21 15.99 -8.99 7.69
CA PHE A 21 14.96 -9.83 8.31
C PHE A 21 13.56 -9.47 7.84
N LYS A 22 13.25 -8.19 7.66
CA LYS A 22 11.98 -7.72 7.08
C LYS A 22 11.79 -8.22 5.65
N MET A 23 12.84 -8.19 4.80
CA MET A 23 12.78 -8.76 3.45
C MET A 23 12.54 -10.28 3.47
N GLY A 24 13.26 -11.00 4.34
CA GLY A 24 13.06 -12.44 4.53
C GLY A 24 11.64 -12.78 5.00
N ALA A 25 11.13 -12.02 5.97
CA ALA A 25 9.76 -12.18 6.46
C ALA A 25 8.73 -11.86 5.37
N TYR A 26 8.94 -10.82 4.57
CA TYR A 26 8.06 -10.47 3.45
C TYR A 26 8.00 -11.59 2.41
N LYS A 27 9.15 -12.15 2.04
CA LYS A 27 9.24 -13.27 1.11
C LYS A 27 8.45 -14.47 1.63
N VAL A 28 8.69 -14.88 2.88
CA VAL A 28 7.98 -16.05 3.41
C VAL A 28 6.49 -15.75 3.60
N PHE A 29 6.12 -14.52 3.96
CA PHE A 29 4.71 -14.12 4.05
C PHE A 29 3.98 -14.23 2.70
N SER A 30 4.64 -13.87 1.59
CA SER A 30 4.06 -14.04 0.26
C SER A 30 3.93 -15.51 -0.15
N GLU A 31 4.78 -16.40 0.37
CA GLU A 31 4.68 -17.84 0.09
C GLU A 31 3.53 -18.52 0.85
N VAL A 32 3.17 -18.02 2.05
CA VAL A 32 2.20 -18.67 2.94
C VAL A 32 0.82 -17.98 2.98
N SER A 33 0.72 -16.73 2.53
CA SER A 33 -0.53 -15.96 2.54
C SER A 33 -0.82 -15.34 1.17
N PRO A 34 -2.08 -15.35 0.68
CA PRO A 34 -2.45 -14.69 -0.57
C PRO A 34 -2.47 -13.16 -0.47
N LEU A 35 -2.32 -12.59 0.72
CA LEU A 35 -2.57 -11.17 0.98
C LEU A 35 -1.71 -10.26 0.08
N ILE A 36 -0.42 -10.56 -0.06
CA ILE A 36 0.48 -9.73 -0.87
C ILE A 36 0.10 -9.78 -2.35
N GLN A 37 -0.13 -10.98 -2.88
CA GLN A 37 -0.49 -11.18 -4.28
C GLN A 37 -1.86 -10.59 -4.60
N PHE A 38 -2.84 -10.76 -3.70
CA PHE A 38 -4.16 -10.16 -3.84
C PHE A 38 -4.05 -8.66 -3.99
N VAL A 39 -3.32 -8.00 -3.08
CA VAL A 39 -3.11 -6.55 -3.10
C VAL A 39 -2.43 -6.12 -4.39
N ASN A 40 -1.28 -6.71 -4.70
CA ASN A 40 -0.47 -6.29 -5.83
C ASN A 40 -1.19 -6.52 -7.16
N PHE A 41 -1.75 -7.70 -7.37
CA PHE A 41 -2.36 -8.06 -8.66
C PHE A 41 -3.69 -7.33 -8.88
N THR A 42 -4.52 -7.18 -7.84
CA THR A 42 -5.78 -6.43 -7.96
C THR A 42 -5.52 -4.96 -8.31
N CYS A 43 -4.56 -4.31 -7.64
CA CYS A 43 -4.19 -2.94 -7.95
C CYS A 43 -3.55 -2.83 -9.34
N ASN A 44 -2.57 -3.70 -9.65
CA ASN A 44 -1.87 -3.67 -10.93
C ASN A 44 -2.82 -3.90 -12.10
N GLN A 45 -3.79 -4.80 -11.98
CA GLN A 45 -4.75 -5.05 -13.04
C GLN A 45 -5.59 -3.80 -13.35
N ALA A 46 -6.07 -3.10 -12.32
CA ALA A 46 -6.79 -1.85 -12.51
C ALA A 46 -5.91 -0.75 -13.13
N LEU A 47 -4.63 -0.68 -12.72
CA LEU A 47 -3.65 0.24 -13.32
C LEU A 47 -3.41 -0.09 -14.80
N LEU A 48 -3.18 -1.35 -15.14
CA LEU A 48 -2.92 -1.81 -16.52
C LEU A 48 -4.11 -1.50 -17.44
N GLU A 49 -5.34 -1.76 -16.97
CA GLU A 49 -6.55 -1.46 -17.74
C GLU A 49 -6.72 0.05 -18.00
N ALA A 50 -6.40 0.89 -17.02
CA ALA A 50 -6.50 2.35 -17.16
C ALA A 50 -5.37 2.99 -17.98
N LEU A 51 -4.26 2.27 -18.18
CA LEU A 51 -3.03 2.76 -18.80
C LEU A 51 -2.69 2.05 -20.12
N VAL A 52 -3.60 1.24 -20.66
CA VAL A 52 -3.36 0.36 -21.82
C VAL A 52 -2.82 1.08 -23.06
N ASP A 53 -3.27 2.31 -23.32
CA ASP A 53 -2.88 3.10 -24.49
C ASP A 53 -1.73 4.09 -24.22
N ALA A 54 -1.15 4.08 -23.01
CA ALA A 54 -0.12 5.03 -22.62
C ALA A 54 1.26 4.57 -23.10
N SER A 55 1.98 5.43 -23.83
CA SER A 55 3.38 5.22 -24.20
C SER A 55 4.37 5.67 -23.12
N ARG A 56 3.92 6.54 -22.21
CA ARG A 56 4.67 7.01 -21.04
C ARG A 56 3.75 6.96 -19.82
N ILE A 57 4.15 6.22 -18.81
CA ILE A 57 3.40 6.00 -17.58
C ILE A 57 4.15 6.66 -16.44
N HIS A 58 3.43 7.43 -15.62
CA HIS A 58 3.96 7.97 -14.37
C HIS A 58 3.13 7.49 -13.20
N ILE A 59 3.71 6.65 -12.36
CA ILE A 59 3.08 6.21 -11.12
C ILE A 59 3.52 7.09 -9.96
N ILE A 60 2.56 7.64 -9.24
CA ILE A 60 2.76 8.25 -7.92
C ILE A 60 2.41 7.21 -6.85
N ASP A 61 3.37 6.82 -6.05
CA ASP A 61 3.22 5.77 -5.04
C ASP A 61 3.46 6.31 -3.63
N PHE A 62 2.61 5.92 -2.69
CA PHE A 62 2.67 6.33 -1.28
C PHE A 62 3.09 5.23 -0.30
N ASP A 63 3.50 4.05 -0.79
CA ASP A 63 4.01 2.93 0.02
C ASP A 63 4.82 1.93 -0.84
N ILE A 64 5.95 2.37 -1.38
CA ILE A 64 6.66 1.59 -2.41
C ILE A 64 7.23 0.27 -1.87
N GLY A 65 7.41 0.19 -0.55
CA GLY A 65 7.97 -0.95 0.15
C GLY A 65 9.28 -1.43 -0.49
N PHE A 66 9.34 -2.72 -0.81
CA PHE A 66 10.49 -3.35 -1.49
C PHE A 66 10.35 -3.36 -3.03
N GLY A 67 9.36 -2.68 -3.60
CA GLY A 67 9.15 -2.61 -5.06
C GLY A 67 8.51 -3.84 -5.69
N VAL A 68 8.07 -4.84 -4.92
CA VAL A 68 7.52 -6.10 -5.46
C VAL A 68 6.28 -5.88 -6.34
N GLN A 69 5.39 -4.97 -5.95
CA GLN A 69 4.24 -4.58 -6.77
C GLN A 69 4.70 -4.08 -8.14
N TRP A 70 5.68 -3.18 -8.16
CA TRP A 70 6.16 -2.54 -9.38
C TRP A 70 6.95 -3.47 -10.29
N ALA A 71 7.74 -4.39 -9.73
CA ALA A 71 8.35 -5.46 -10.52
C ALA A 71 7.27 -6.31 -11.22
N SER A 72 6.20 -6.71 -10.51
CA SER A 72 5.10 -7.46 -11.14
C SER A 72 4.28 -6.62 -12.13
N PHE A 73 4.13 -5.31 -11.91
CA PHE A 73 3.47 -4.42 -12.86
C PHE A 73 4.27 -4.32 -14.17
N MET A 74 5.60 -4.12 -14.04
CA MET A 74 6.50 -4.06 -15.18
C MET A 74 6.50 -5.34 -16.03
N GLN A 75 6.35 -6.51 -15.40
CA GLN A 75 6.26 -7.80 -16.12
C GLN A 75 5.06 -7.87 -17.06
N GLU A 76 3.94 -7.26 -16.67
CA GLU A 76 2.66 -7.31 -17.37
C GLU A 76 2.48 -6.15 -18.37
N LEU A 77 3.44 -5.21 -18.45
CA LEU A 77 3.36 -4.13 -19.43
C LEU A 77 3.46 -4.67 -20.87
N PRO A 78 2.62 -4.17 -21.81
CA PRO A 78 2.58 -4.66 -23.17
C PRO A 78 3.91 -4.40 -23.89
N ARG A 79 4.38 -5.40 -24.64
CA ARG A 79 5.63 -5.34 -25.41
C ARG A 79 5.43 -5.31 -26.92
N ASN A 80 4.22 -5.01 -27.36
CA ASN A 80 3.89 -4.98 -28.79
C ASN A 80 4.52 -3.73 -29.44
N GLY A 81 5.79 -3.84 -29.85
CA GLY A 81 6.57 -2.74 -30.42
C GLY A 81 7.58 -2.18 -29.42
N CYS A 82 7.27 -1.04 -28.80
CA CYS A 82 8.10 -0.39 -27.79
C CYS A 82 7.37 -0.44 -26.45
N ALA A 83 8.00 -1.01 -25.42
CA ALA A 83 7.44 -0.99 -24.07
C ALA A 83 7.29 0.47 -23.59
N PRO A 84 6.22 0.79 -22.84
CA PRO A 84 6.04 2.14 -22.35
C PRO A 84 7.17 2.55 -21.41
N ALA A 85 7.58 3.81 -21.47
CA ALA A 85 8.50 4.36 -20.49
C ALA A 85 7.79 4.48 -19.14
N LEU A 86 8.42 4.02 -18.07
CA LEU A 86 7.83 3.99 -16.73
C LEU A 86 8.63 4.89 -15.79
N LYS A 87 7.97 5.91 -15.27
CA LYS A 87 8.45 6.72 -14.15
C LYS A 87 7.68 6.36 -12.90
N ILE A 88 8.37 6.20 -11.77
CA ILE A 88 7.75 6.07 -10.45
C ILE A 88 8.26 7.19 -9.56
N THR A 89 7.34 7.89 -8.91
CA THR A 89 7.64 8.82 -7.82
C THR A 89 7.11 8.24 -6.53
N ALA A 90 8.01 7.82 -5.66
CA ALA A 90 7.69 7.21 -4.37
C ALA A 90 7.77 8.26 -3.25
N PHE A 91 6.66 8.47 -2.55
CA PHE A 91 6.63 9.24 -1.33
C PHE A 91 7.08 8.38 -0.15
N ALA A 92 8.17 8.81 0.50
CA ALA A 92 8.71 8.22 1.70
C ALA A 92 8.50 9.17 2.88
N SER A 93 8.09 8.65 4.04
CA SER A 93 8.10 9.41 5.28
C SER A 93 9.56 9.55 5.76
N PRO A 94 9.97 10.68 6.36
CA PRO A 94 11.32 10.79 6.94
C PRO A 94 11.55 9.80 8.09
N THR A 95 10.47 9.24 8.66
CA THR A 95 10.55 8.21 9.70
C THR A 95 10.65 6.78 9.16
N THR A 96 10.34 6.56 7.87
CA THR A 96 10.34 5.24 7.20
C THR A 96 10.32 5.41 5.67
N PRO A 97 11.17 4.74 4.87
CA PRO A 97 12.01 3.58 5.21
C PRO A 97 13.47 3.92 5.58
N HIS A 98 14.19 2.93 6.13
CA HIS A 98 15.63 3.03 6.39
C HIS A 98 16.40 3.26 5.06
N PRO A 99 17.49 4.05 5.04
CA PRO A 99 18.23 4.34 3.80
C PRO A 99 18.65 3.09 3.00
N VAL A 100 19.02 2.01 3.70
CA VAL A 100 19.36 0.71 3.09
C VAL A 100 18.16 0.05 2.40
N GLU A 101 16.95 0.18 2.95
CA GLU A 101 15.74 -0.35 2.31
C GLU A 101 15.45 0.41 1.01
N LEU A 102 15.59 1.75 1.03
CA LEU A 102 15.43 2.58 -0.16
C LEU A 102 16.49 2.28 -1.24
N SER A 103 17.76 2.07 -0.85
CA SER A 103 18.82 1.76 -1.81
C SER A 103 18.60 0.40 -2.47
N LEU A 104 18.27 -0.63 -1.68
CA LEU A 104 17.98 -1.97 -2.20
C LEU A 104 16.74 -1.98 -3.10
N MET A 105 15.68 -1.28 -2.71
CA MET A 105 14.47 -1.15 -3.52
C MET A 105 14.79 -0.50 -4.88
N ARG A 106 15.54 0.61 -4.88
CA ARG A 106 15.94 1.31 -6.11
C ARG A 106 16.79 0.43 -7.02
N GLU A 107 17.80 -0.23 -6.47
CA GLU A 107 18.69 -1.13 -7.21
C GLU A 107 17.90 -2.27 -7.84
N ASN A 108 17.08 -2.97 -7.04
CA ASN A 108 16.28 -4.09 -7.51
C ASN A 108 15.31 -3.70 -8.64
N LEU A 109 14.59 -2.58 -8.51
CA LEU A 109 13.68 -2.12 -9.56
C LEU A 109 14.41 -1.69 -10.83
N THR A 110 15.54 -0.99 -10.69
CA THR A 110 16.33 -0.53 -11.83
C THR A 110 16.94 -1.71 -12.57
N GLN A 111 17.53 -2.67 -11.84
CA GLN A 111 18.06 -3.89 -12.41
C GLN A 111 16.94 -4.68 -13.12
N PHE A 112 15.82 -4.87 -12.45
CA PHE A 112 14.69 -5.61 -13.01
C PHE A 112 14.16 -4.99 -14.30
N ALA A 113 13.98 -3.66 -14.33
CA ALA A 113 13.56 -2.93 -15.53
C ALA A 113 14.56 -3.08 -16.68
N ASN A 114 15.87 -3.03 -16.40
CA ASN A 114 16.91 -3.25 -17.40
C ASN A 114 16.86 -4.67 -17.98
N GLU A 115 16.67 -5.69 -17.14
CA GLU A 115 16.60 -7.10 -17.56
C GLU A 115 15.43 -7.37 -18.52
N ILE A 116 14.30 -6.70 -18.32
CA ILE A 116 13.12 -6.85 -19.18
C ILE A 116 13.03 -5.80 -20.30
N GLY A 117 13.98 -4.87 -20.37
CA GLY A 117 14.09 -3.87 -21.45
C GLY A 117 13.09 -2.71 -21.35
N ILE A 118 12.73 -2.27 -20.13
CA ILE A 118 11.84 -1.12 -19.90
C ILE A 118 12.67 0.12 -19.55
N SER A 119 12.37 1.25 -20.20
CA SER A 119 12.92 2.55 -19.79
C SER A 119 12.30 2.95 -18.46
N PHE A 120 13.13 3.03 -17.41
CA PHE A 120 12.66 3.21 -16.04
C PHE A 120 13.36 4.37 -15.33
N GLU A 121 12.57 5.16 -14.61
CA GLU A 121 13.03 6.25 -13.74
C GLU A 121 12.35 6.14 -12.36
N LEU A 122 13.12 6.35 -11.29
CA LEU A 122 12.61 6.32 -9.92
C LEU A 122 13.06 7.56 -9.14
N ASP A 123 12.09 8.37 -8.75
CA ASP A 123 12.26 9.50 -7.82
C ASP A 123 11.73 9.12 -6.43
N VAL A 124 12.47 9.49 -5.38
CA VAL A 124 12.02 9.35 -4.00
C VAL A 124 11.86 10.75 -3.40
N VAL A 125 10.68 11.01 -2.87
CA VAL A 125 10.26 12.34 -2.39
C VAL A 125 9.86 12.23 -0.94
N ASN A 126 10.25 13.21 -0.13
CA ASN A 126 9.81 13.28 1.25
C ASN A 126 8.32 13.68 1.31
N PHE A 127 7.49 12.87 1.97
CA PHE A 127 6.06 13.13 2.16
C PHE A 127 5.80 14.50 2.81
N ASP A 128 6.64 14.93 3.75
CA ASP A 128 6.45 16.20 4.47
C ASP A 128 6.43 17.43 3.55
N LEU A 129 6.96 17.31 2.33
CA LEU A 129 6.90 18.36 1.32
C LEU A 129 5.47 18.65 0.84
N LEU A 130 4.53 17.70 0.99
CA LEU A 130 3.12 17.92 0.68
C LEU A 130 2.45 18.92 1.64
N GLU A 131 2.89 18.94 2.89
CA GLU A 131 2.41 19.92 3.88
C GLU A 131 3.02 21.30 3.64
N GLN A 132 4.31 21.34 3.28
CA GLN A 132 5.08 22.58 3.22
C GLN A 132 4.89 23.33 1.90
N ASN A 133 5.01 22.65 0.75
CA ASN A 133 4.93 23.31 -0.56
C ASN A 133 4.70 22.33 -1.74
N CYS A 134 3.50 21.74 -1.80
CA CYS A 134 3.13 20.80 -2.88
C CYS A 134 3.34 21.33 -4.31
N TYR A 135 3.22 22.65 -4.53
CA TYR A 135 3.36 23.30 -5.83
C TYR A 135 4.79 23.33 -6.38
N SER A 136 5.79 23.16 -5.52
CA SER A 136 7.21 23.16 -5.90
C SER A 136 7.74 21.77 -6.28
N LEU A 137 6.91 20.73 -6.18
CA LEU A 137 7.34 19.37 -6.50
C LEU A 137 7.63 19.24 -8.00
N PRO A 138 8.74 18.59 -8.40
CA PRO A 138 9.23 18.59 -9.78
C PRO A 138 8.28 17.92 -10.79
N PHE A 139 7.33 17.12 -10.32
CA PHE A 139 6.31 16.43 -11.11
C PHE A 139 4.92 17.10 -11.03
N PHE A 140 4.84 18.31 -10.48
CA PHE A 140 3.59 19.08 -10.45
C PHE A 140 3.11 19.47 -11.86
N HIS A 141 4.01 19.46 -12.84
CA HIS A 141 3.71 19.64 -14.25
C HIS A 141 4.11 18.34 -14.97
N PRO A 142 3.29 17.27 -14.88
CA PRO A 142 3.54 16.08 -15.68
C PRO A 142 3.63 16.49 -17.15
N ASN A 143 4.53 15.86 -17.89
CA ASN A 143 4.63 16.17 -19.32
C ASN A 143 3.27 15.88 -19.98
N GLU A 144 2.84 16.70 -20.95
CA GLU A 144 1.52 16.56 -21.59
C GLU A 144 1.26 15.16 -22.19
N ASN A 145 2.32 14.37 -22.41
CA ASN A 145 2.28 13.03 -22.97
C ASN A 145 2.37 11.90 -21.91
N GLU A 146 2.33 12.19 -20.62
CA GLU A 146 2.42 11.19 -19.54
C GLU A 146 1.05 10.84 -18.95
N ALA A 147 0.74 9.54 -18.90
CA ALA A 147 -0.44 9.05 -18.21
C ALA A 147 -0.11 8.84 -16.72
N VAL A 148 -0.70 9.67 -15.86
CA VAL A 148 -0.48 9.60 -14.41
C VAL A 148 -1.46 8.62 -13.77
N ALA A 149 -0.95 7.75 -12.90
CA ALA A 149 -1.75 6.93 -12.00
C ALA A 149 -1.21 6.99 -10.57
N VAL A 150 -2.10 6.77 -9.59
CA VAL A 150 -1.76 6.93 -8.18
C VAL A 150 -2.04 5.63 -7.43
N ASN A 151 -1.05 5.16 -6.65
CA ASN A 151 -1.19 4.07 -5.69
C ASN A 151 -1.10 4.63 -4.28
N ILE A 152 -2.23 4.65 -3.56
CA ILE A 152 -2.32 5.28 -2.24
C ILE A 152 -3.01 4.37 -1.21
N PRO A 153 -2.25 3.55 -0.47
CA PRO A 153 -2.80 2.87 0.68
C PRO A 153 -3.24 3.86 1.76
N ILE A 154 -4.40 3.64 2.36
CA ILE A 154 -4.99 4.56 3.34
C ILE A 154 -4.09 4.71 4.56
N TRP A 155 -3.38 3.64 4.94
CA TRP A 155 -2.51 3.67 6.11
C TRP A 155 -1.33 4.63 5.96
N SER A 156 -0.90 4.94 4.72
CA SER A 156 0.19 5.87 4.44
C SER A 156 -0.10 7.30 4.89
N CYS A 157 -1.38 7.67 5.05
CA CYS A 157 -1.81 9.01 5.44
C CYS A 157 -2.29 9.11 6.90
N SER A 158 -2.44 7.98 7.62
CA SER A 158 -3.07 7.95 8.96
C SER A 158 -2.39 8.84 9.99
N ASN A 159 -1.07 9.03 9.87
CA ASN A 159 -0.28 9.84 10.80
C ASN A 159 -0.11 11.30 10.34
N GLN A 160 -0.64 11.66 9.16
CA GLN A 160 -0.45 12.95 8.51
C GLN A 160 -1.80 13.54 8.07
N LEU A 161 -2.80 13.45 8.94
CA LEU A 161 -4.16 13.96 8.67
C LEU A 161 -4.18 15.47 8.37
N SER A 162 -3.23 16.22 8.91
CA SER A 162 -3.00 17.65 8.59
C SER A 162 -2.69 17.87 7.11
N ALA A 163 -1.96 16.95 6.47
CA ALA A 163 -1.60 17.02 5.06
C ALA A 163 -2.78 16.71 4.11
N LEU A 164 -3.84 16.08 4.62
CA LEU A 164 -4.89 15.49 3.80
C LEU A 164 -5.54 16.48 2.81
N PRO A 165 -5.91 17.73 3.18
CA PRO A 165 -6.45 18.67 2.21
C PRO A 165 -5.47 19.05 1.10
N SER A 166 -4.18 19.19 1.44
CA SER A 166 -3.11 19.49 0.47
C SER A 166 -2.85 18.31 -0.45
N LEU A 167 -2.84 17.09 0.10
CA LEU A 167 -2.72 15.85 -0.65
C LEU A 167 -3.87 15.69 -1.64
N LEU A 168 -5.12 15.86 -1.23
CA LEU A 168 -6.27 15.73 -2.14
C LEU A 168 -6.22 16.76 -3.26
N ARG A 169 -5.85 18.01 -2.95
CA ARG A 169 -5.66 19.06 -3.97
C ARG A 169 -4.56 18.66 -4.96
N PHE A 170 -3.42 18.19 -4.46
CA PHE A 170 -2.32 17.70 -5.26
C PHE A 170 -2.76 16.54 -6.17
N LEU A 171 -3.46 15.54 -5.63
CA LEU A 171 -3.98 14.41 -6.42
C LEU A 171 -4.96 14.86 -7.51
N LYS A 172 -5.84 15.84 -7.25
CA LYS A 172 -6.75 16.37 -8.28
C LYS A 172 -5.99 17.15 -9.35
N GLN A 173 -4.94 17.87 -8.98
CA GLN A 173 -4.11 18.64 -9.92
C GLN A 173 -3.30 17.75 -10.86
N LEU A 174 -2.87 16.58 -10.38
CA LEU A 174 -2.25 15.56 -11.24
C LEU A 174 -3.21 15.04 -12.33
N SER A 175 -4.53 15.19 -12.13
CA SER A 175 -5.56 14.66 -13.03
C SER A 175 -5.35 13.18 -13.40
N PRO A 176 -5.13 12.28 -12.41
CA PRO A 176 -4.72 10.91 -12.69
C PRO A 176 -5.81 10.16 -13.44
N LYS A 177 -5.39 9.29 -14.37
CA LYS A 177 -6.27 8.35 -15.08
C LYS A 177 -6.97 7.42 -14.10
N ILE A 178 -6.27 7.03 -13.04
CA ILE A 178 -6.79 6.17 -11.98
C ILE A 178 -6.05 6.42 -10.67
N VAL A 179 -6.79 6.30 -9.58
CA VAL A 179 -6.27 6.19 -8.22
C VAL A 179 -6.69 4.83 -7.68
N VAL A 180 -5.73 3.99 -7.31
CA VAL A 180 -5.99 2.74 -6.58
C VAL A 180 -5.66 2.94 -5.11
N SER A 181 -6.52 2.40 -4.24
CA SER A 181 -6.36 2.56 -2.79
C SER A 181 -6.70 1.28 -2.04
N LEU A 182 -6.00 1.08 -0.93
CA LEU A 182 -6.05 -0.11 -0.10
C LEU A 182 -6.41 0.25 1.33
N ASP A 183 -7.34 -0.50 1.91
CA ASP A 183 -7.83 -0.32 3.27
C ASP A 183 -7.78 -1.66 4.01
N ARG A 184 -7.15 -1.69 5.18
CA ARG A 184 -7.11 -2.91 6.02
C ARG A 184 -8.42 -3.15 6.75
N GLY A 185 -9.34 -2.18 6.74
CA GLY A 185 -10.57 -2.18 7.55
C GLY A 185 -10.31 -2.05 9.06
N SER A 186 -9.08 -2.30 9.52
CA SER A 186 -8.67 -2.30 10.92
C SER A 186 -8.63 -0.90 11.56
N ASP A 187 -8.41 0.14 10.76
CA ASP A 187 -8.28 1.51 11.25
C ASP A 187 -9.65 2.19 11.36
N ARG A 188 -10.24 2.09 12.55
CA ARG A 188 -11.52 2.70 12.89
C ARG A 188 -11.33 3.99 13.67
N SER A 189 -10.68 4.94 13.03
CA SER A 189 -10.34 6.24 13.62
C SER A 189 -11.58 7.07 14.03
N ASP A 190 -12.79 6.67 13.60
CA ASP A 190 -14.06 7.20 14.07
C ASP A 190 -14.40 6.82 15.53
N LEU A 191 -13.86 5.71 16.02
CA LEU A 191 -14.12 5.15 17.35
C LEU A 191 -13.21 5.75 18.45
N PRO A 192 -13.65 5.75 19.73
CA PRO A 192 -12.79 6.03 20.87
C PRO A 192 -11.58 5.09 20.94
N PHE A 193 -10.46 5.57 21.49
CA PHE A 193 -9.17 4.84 21.51
C PHE A 193 -9.27 3.37 21.98
N PRO A 194 -9.94 3.02 23.09
CA PRO A 194 -10.03 1.60 23.50
C PRO A 194 -10.74 0.71 22.48
N GLN A 195 -11.77 1.24 21.82
CA GLN A 195 -12.54 0.50 20.81
C GLN A 195 -11.77 0.38 19.49
N HIS A 196 -11.02 1.42 19.12
CA HIS A 196 -10.10 1.38 17.99
C HIS A 196 -9.05 0.27 18.18
N VAL A 197 -8.39 0.24 19.35
CA VAL A 197 -7.38 -0.77 19.66
C VAL A 197 -7.98 -2.18 19.64
N LEU A 198 -9.17 -2.37 20.22
CA LEU A 198 -9.87 -3.65 20.16
C LEU A 198 -10.14 -4.08 18.71
N HIS A 199 -10.63 -3.16 17.87
CA HIS A 199 -10.92 -3.45 16.47
C HIS A 199 -9.65 -3.77 15.68
N ALA A 200 -8.57 -3.01 15.89
CA ALA A 200 -7.28 -3.29 15.27
C ALA A 200 -6.74 -4.66 15.69
N LEU A 201 -6.78 -4.98 16.98
CA LEU A 201 -6.38 -6.30 17.51
C LEU A 201 -7.20 -7.43 16.89
N GLN A 202 -8.52 -7.26 16.76
CA GLN A 202 -9.39 -8.24 16.10
C GLN A 202 -8.94 -8.51 14.66
N SER A 203 -8.64 -7.48 13.88
CA SER A 203 -8.10 -7.66 12.51
C SER A 203 -6.78 -8.43 12.48
N TYR A 204 -5.88 -8.17 13.44
CA TYR A 204 -4.62 -8.93 13.53
C TYR A 204 -4.83 -10.37 14.00
N ILE A 205 -5.81 -10.65 14.88
CA ILE A 205 -6.17 -12.02 15.28
C ILE A 205 -6.58 -12.82 14.05
N TYR A 206 -7.45 -12.31 13.19
CA TYR A 206 -7.87 -13.02 11.98
C TYR A 206 -6.71 -13.29 11.02
N LEU A 207 -5.76 -12.36 10.91
CA LEU A 207 -4.57 -12.56 10.11
C LEU A 207 -3.65 -13.64 10.71
N LEU A 208 -3.47 -13.65 12.03
CA LEU A 208 -2.68 -14.67 12.75
C LEU A 208 -3.32 -16.06 12.65
N GLU A 209 -4.63 -16.17 12.86
CA GLU A 209 -5.39 -17.41 12.66
C GLU A 209 -5.22 -17.95 11.23
N SER A 210 -5.15 -17.05 10.24
CA SER A 210 -4.92 -17.44 8.84
C SER A 210 -3.52 -18.00 8.60
N LEU A 211 -2.51 -17.54 9.35
CA LEU A 211 -1.12 -18.02 9.28
C LEU A 211 -0.97 -19.37 9.99
N ASP A 212 -1.60 -19.53 11.17
CA ASP A 212 -1.61 -20.77 11.92
C ASP A 212 -2.22 -21.93 11.12
N ALA A 213 -3.19 -21.63 10.26
CA ALA A 213 -3.84 -22.60 9.40
C ALA A 213 -2.94 -23.16 8.27
N VAL A 214 -1.79 -22.53 7.95
CA VAL A 214 -0.89 -22.94 6.85
C VAL A 214 0.00 -24.13 7.21
N ASN A 215 -0.01 -24.59 8.46
CA ASN A 215 0.81 -25.71 8.95
C ASN A 215 2.29 -25.61 8.54
N VAL A 216 2.85 -24.40 8.66
CA VAL A 216 4.26 -24.09 8.41
C VAL A 216 5.06 -24.14 9.70
N ALA A 217 6.38 -24.22 9.60
CA ALA A 217 7.26 -24.23 10.77
C ALA A 217 7.04 -22.98 11.64
N ALA A 218 7.04 -23.15 12.97
CA ALA A 218 6.84 -22.05 13.92
C ALA A 218 7.85 -20.90 13.70
N ASP A 219 9.09 -21.21 13.30
CA ASP A 219 10.13 -20.22 12.99
C ASP A 219 9.74 -19.30 11.82
N THR A 220 8.97 -19.82 10.86
CA THR A 220 8.45 -19.04 9.73
C THR A 220 7.41 -18.02 10.20
N VAL A 221 6.43 -18.48 10.98
CA VAL A 221 5.38 -17.60 11.52
C VAL A 221 5.99 -16.53 12.43
N ASN A 222 6.92 -16.91 13.31
CA ASN A 222 7.62 -15.99 14.21
C ASN A 222 8.34 -14.87 13.46
N LYS A 223 8.98 -15.18 12.32
CA LYS A 223 9.61 -14.15 11.47
C LYS A 223 8.59 -13.16 10.91
N ILE A 224 7.45 -13.65 10.43
CA ILE A 224 6.36 -12.82 9.90
C ILE A 224 5.80 -11.92 11.00
N GLU A 225 5.48 -12.50 12.16
CA GLU A 225 4.98 -11.77 13.33
C GLU A 225 5.94 -10.67 13.75
N ARG A 226 7.20 -11.01 13.98
CA ARG A 226 8.20 -10.10 14.54
C ARG A 226 8.59 -8.96 13.60
N PHE A 227 8.76 -9.25 12.30
CA PHE A 227 9.34 -8.28 11.37
C PHE A 227 8.30 -7.60 10.46
N LEU A 228 7.07 -8.11 10.38
CA LEU A 228 5.99 -7.47 9.61
C LEU A 228 4.81 -7.05 10.47
N LEU A 229 4.29 -7.93 11.33
CA LEU A 229 3.05 -7.65 12.06
C LEU A 229 3.28 -6.75 13.27
N GLN A 230 4.27 -7.05 14.09
CA GLN A 230 4.61 -6.26 15.28
C GLN A 230 4.87 -4.78 14.95
N PRO A 231 5.72 -4.41 13.96
CA PRO A 231 5.91 -3.01 13.61
C PRO A 231 4.64 -2.32 13.12
N LYS A 232 3.75 -3.05 12.42
CA LYS A 232 2.46 -2.53 11.96
C LYS A 232 1.48 -2.33 13.12
N ILE A 233 1.44 -3.25 14.08
CA ILE A 233 0.64 -3.15 15.31
C ILE A 233 1.12 -1.94 16.13
N GLU A 234 2.42 -1.83 16.37
CA GLU A 234 3.03 -0.71 17.08
C GLU A 234 2.70 0.62 16.39
N SER A 235 2.86 0.69 15.06
CA SER A 235 2.51 1.89 14.27
C SER A 235 1.02 2.24 14.38
N THR A 236 0.13 1.24 14.35
CA THR A 236 -1.32 1.43 14.47
C THR A 236 -1.70 2.03 15.83
N VAL A 237 -1.14 1.48 16.92
CA VAL A 237 -1.42 1.94 18.29
C VAL A 237 -0.76 3.30 18.57
N LEU A 238 0.53 3.45 18.24
CA LEU A 238 1.27 4.70 18.46
C LEU A 238 0.77 5.83 17.56
N GLY A 239 0.34 5.53 16.34
CA GLY A 239 -0.24 6.50 15.41
C GLY A 239 -1.46 7.18 16.03
N ARG A 240 -2.39 6.41 16.57
CA ARG A 240 -3.57 6.97 17.27
C ARG A 240 -3.25 7.70 18.56
N LEU A 241 -2.22 7.27 19.30
CA LEU A 241 -1.76 8.01 20.48
C LEU A 241 -1.20 9.38 20.11
N ARG A 242 -0.52 9.50 18.96
CA ARG A 242 0.09 10.75 18.48
C ARG A 242 -0.88 11.66 17.74
N ALA A 243 -1.80 11.09 16.98
CA ALA A 243 -2.82 11.80 16.19
C ALA A 243 -4.22 11.33 16.63
N PRO A 244 -4.81 11.94 17.67
CA PRO A 244 -6.12 11.54 18.18
C PRO A 244 -7.28 11.93 17.25
N ASP A 245 -7.01 12.80 16.27
CA ASP A 245 -8.01 13.28 15.34
C ASP A 245 -8.66 12.12 14.57
N LYS A 246 -9.97 12.21 14.41
CA LYS A 246 -10.74 11.16 13.75
C LYS A 246 -10.55 11.28 12.24
N MET A 247 -9.89 10.30 11.63
CA MET A 247 -9.91 10.18 10.17
C MET A 247 -11.35 9.89 9.72
N PRO A 248 -11.96 10.73 8.85
CA PRO A 248 -13.24 10.43 8.25
C PRO A 248 -13.15 9.16 7.39
N ASN A 249 -14.30 8.57 7.04
CA ASN A 249 -14.30 7.43 6.13
C ASN A 249 -13.63 7.83 4.81
N TRP A 250 -12.55 7.14 4.43
CA TRP A 250 -11.71 7.54 3.31
C TRP A 250 -12.46 7.60 1.97
N LYS A 251 -13.49 6.75 1.79
CA LYS A 251 -14.35 6.79 0.60
C LYS A 251 -15.14 8.09 0.52
N THR A 252 -15.61 8.58 1.67
CA THR A 252 -16.30 9.88 1.77
C THR A 252 -15.33 11.01 1.45
N ILE A 253 -14.07 10.89 1.89
CA ILE A 253 -13.01 11.86 1.60
C ILE A 253 -12.79 11.95 0.08
N PHE A 254 -12.56 10.82 -0.59
CA PHE A 254 -12.37 10.78 -2.03
C PHE A 254 -13.60 11.31 -2.80
N ALA A 255 -14.80 10.88 -2.42
CA ALA A 255 -16.04 11.36 -3.02
C ALA A 255 -16.22 12.88 -2.84
N SER A 256 -15.92 13.42 -1.65
CA SER A 256 -16.00 14.86 -1.36
C SER A 256 -14.96 15.69 -2.12
N ALA A 257 -13.82 15.09 -2.44
CA ALA A 257 -12.81 15.67 -3.33
C ALA A 257 -13.17 15.50 -4.83
N GLY A 258 -14.33 14.92 -5.15
CA GLY A 258 -14.83 14.74 -6.50
C GLY A 258 -14.24 13.54 -7.24
N PHE A 259 -13.62 12.59 -6.56
CA PHE A 259 -13.26 11.31 -7.17
C PHE A 259 -14.49 10.41 -7.25
N LEU A 260 -14.62 9.65 -8.34
CA LEU A 260 -15.73 8.72 -8.54
C LEU A 260 -15.23 7.27 -8.43
N PRO A 261 -15.91 6.41 -7.66
CA PRO A 261 -15.51 5.02 -7.53
C PRO A 261 -15.71 4.28 -8.87
N ILE A 262 -14.79 3.37 -9.16
CA ILE A 262 -14.81 2.50 -10.34
C ILE A 262 -14.97 1.05 -9.86
N THR A 263 -15.84 0.29 -10.52
CA THR A 263 -15.94 -1.15 -10.29
C THR A 263 -14.80 -1.87 -11.01
N PHE A 264 -14.14 -2.79 -10.32
CA PHE A 264 -13.16 -3.67 -10.94
C PHE A 264 -13.78 -4.51 -12.06
N SER A 265 -12.97 -4.86 -13.06
CA SER A 265 -13.38 -5.69 -14.18
C SER A 265 -13.61 -7.15 -13.76
N ASN A 266 -14.42 -7.89 -14.51
CA ASN A 266 -14.60 -9.33 -14.30
C ASN A 266 -13.26 -10.09 -14.39
N PHE A 267 -12.31 -9.59 -15.18
CA PHE A 267 -10.97 -10.15 -15.27
C PHE A 267 -10.19 -9.95 -13.97
N THR A 268 -10.22 -8.75 -13.40
CA THR A 268 -9.63 -8.46 -12.08
C THR A 268 -10.24 -9.36 -11.00
N GLU A 269 -11.57 -9.50 -10.99
CA GLU A 269 -12.29 -10.37 -10.04
C GLU A 269 -11.83 -11.83 -10.16
N THR A 270 -11.78 -12.35 -11.39
CA THR A 270 -11.35 -13.72 -11.66
C THR A 270 -9.89 -13.95 -11.27
N GLN A 271 -9.01 -12.96 -11.50
CA GLN A 271 -7.61 -13.02 -11.11
C GLN A 271 -7.47 -13.07 -9.59
N ALA A 272 -8.20 -12.24 -8.85
CA ALA A 272 -8.22 -12.25 -7.38
C ALA A 272 -8.71 -13.61 -6.82
N ASP A 273 -9.76 -14.19 -7.41
CA ASP A 273 -10.23 -15.53 -7.07
C ASP A 273 -9.16 -16.60 -7.36
N CYS A 274 -8.43 -16.48 -8.46
CA CYS A 274 -7.36 -17.42 -8.81
C CYS A 274 -6.19 -17.36 -7.82
N VAL A 275 -5.85 -16.18 -7.32
CA VAL A 275 -4.83 -16.01 -6.26
C VAL A 275 -5.22 -16.81 -5.03
N VAL A 276 -6.46 -16.66 -4.56
CA VAL A 276 -6.96 -17.36 -3.38
C VAL A 276 -7.06 -18.87 -3.60
N LYS A 277 -7.54 -19.31 -4.77
CA LYS A 277 -7.63 -20.75 -5.10
C LYS A 277 -6.29 -21.47 -5.15
N ARG A 278 -5.18 -20.73 -5.37
CA ARG A 278 -3.82 -21.27 -5.36
C ARG A 278 -3.24 -21.37 -3.96
N THR A 279 -3.84 -20.73 -2.96
CA THR A 279 -3.40 -20.84 -1.57
C THR A 279 -3.69 -22.25 -1.04
N PRO A 280 -2.74 -22.92 -0.37
CA PRO A 280 -2.92 -24.29 0.11
C PRO A 280 -4.01 -24.44 1.18
N VAL A 281 -4.38 -23.34 1.85
CA VAL A 281 -5.29 -23.33 2.99
C VAL A 281 -6.70 -22.91 2.59
N LYS A 282 -7.69 -23.66 3.10
CA LYS A 282 -9.11 -23.28 3.01
C LYS A 282 -9.45 -22.22 4.06
N GLY A 283 -10.18 -21.20 3.66
CA GLY A 283 -10.64 -20.13 4.56
C GLY A 283 -10.48 -18.75 3.96
N PHE A 284 -9.55 -18.58 3.00
CA PHE A 284 -9.51 -17.36 2.20
C PHE A 284 -10.60 -17.37 1.13
N HIS A 285 -11.20 -16.21 0.88
CA HIS A 285 -12.10 -15.97 -0.24
C HIS A 285 -12.12 -14.47 -0.59
N VAL A 286 -12.55 -14.15 -1.81
CA VAL A 286 -12.75 -12.77 -2.27
C VAL A 286 -14.24 -12.44 -2.25
N GLU A 287 -14.58 -11.27 -1.71
CA GLU A 287 -15.94 -10.73 -1.75
C GLU A 287 -15.98 -9.44 -2.56
N LYS A 288 -16.96 -9.34 -3.45
CA LYS A 288 -17.33 -8.09 -4.10
C LYS A 288 -18.30 -7.32 -3.22
N ARG A 289 -17.88 -6.14 -2.75
CA ARG A 289 -18.72 -5.25 -1.94
C ARG A 289 -18.85 -3.91 -2.62
N GLN A 290 -19.94 -3.71 -3.37
CA GLN A 290 -20.14 -2.51 -4.21
C GLN A 290 -19.00 -2.35 -5.22
N ALA A 291 -18.19 -1.30 -5.10
CA ALA A 291 -17.02 -1.01 -5.93
C ALA A 291 -15.69 -1.48 -5.29
N LEU A 292 -15.75 -2.37 -4.29
CA LEU A 292 -14.58 -2.95 -3.64
C LEU A 292 -14.40 -4.42 -4.01
N LEU A 293 -13.14 -4.85 -4.02
CA LEU A 293 -12.78 -6.25 -3.84
C LEU A 293 -12.12 -6.43 -2.48
N VAL A 294 -12.61 -7.41 -1.73
CA VAL A 294 -12.25 -7.63 -0.33
C VAL A 294 -11.67 -9.03 -0.19
N LEU A 295 -10.44 -9.12 0.30
CA LEU A 295 -9.88 -10.39 0.74
C LEU A 295 -10.33 -10.66 2.18
N CYS A 296 -10.93 -11.82 2.36
CA CYS A 296 -11.43 -12.27 3.65
C CYS A 296 -10.70 -13.52 4.13
N TRP A 297 -10.67 -13.70 5.45
CA TRP A 297 -10.43 -14.97 6.12
C TRP A 297 -11.71 -15.38 6.86
N GLN A 298 -12.26 -16.54 6.51
CA GLN A 298 -13.52 -17.10 7.00
C GLN A 298 -14.74 -16.21 6.74
N ARG A 299 -15.03 -15.25 7.60
CA ARG A 299 -16.12 -14.26 7.44
C ARG A 299 -15.64 -12.84 7.73
N HIS A 300 -14.33 -12.67 7.90
CA HIS A 300 -13.72 -11.43 8.37
C HIS A 300 -12.84 -10.83 7.28
N GLU A 301 -12.99 -9.54 7.06
CA GLU A 301 -12.17 -8.78 6.11
C GLU A 301 -10.74 -8.63 6.64
N LEU A 302 -9.77 -8.90 5.78
CA LEU A 302 -8.34 -8.65 6.04
C LEU A 302 -7.87 -7.38 5.36
N ILE A 303 -8.27 -7.17 4.10
CA ILE A 303 -7.91 -6.01 3.29
C ILE A 303 -8.89 -5.85 2.14
N SER A 304 -9.18 -4.61 1.77
CA SER A 304 -9.98 -4.26 0.61
C SER A 304 -9.21 -3.34 -0.34
N ALA A 305 -9.43 -3.56 -1.63
CA ALA A 305 -8.94 -2.75 -2.72
C ALA A 305 -10.08 -1.95 -3.33
N SER A 306 -9.75 -0.79 -3.88
CA SER A 306 -10.68 0.13 -4.52
C SER A 306 -9.98 0.90 -5.64
N ALA A 307 -10.76 1.33 -6.63
CA ALA A 307 -10.28 2.16 -7.74
C ALA A 307 -11.18 3.38 -7.93
N TRP A 308 -10.58 4.49 -8.35
CA TRP A 308 -11.25 5.79 -8.47
C TRP A 308 -10.76 6.55 -9.69
N ARG A 309 -11.66 7.29 -10.33
CA ARG A 309 -11.31 8.25 -11.38
C ARG A 309 -11.40 9.67 -10.85
N CYS A 310 -10.48 10.52 -11.31
CA CYS A 310 -10.48 11.95 -11.04
C CYS A 310 -11.64 12.66 -11.76
#